data_AF-A0A543AP38-F1
#
_entry.id   AF-A0A543AP38-F1
#
_cell.length_a   1.000
_cell.length_b   1.000
_cell.length_c   1.000
_cell.angle_alpha   90.00
_cell.angle_beta   90.00
_cell.angle_gamma   90.00
#
_symmetry.space_group_name_H-M   'P 1'
#
loop_
_entity.id
_entity.type
_entity.pdbx_description
1 polymer ?
#
loop_
_entity_poly.entity_id
_entity_poly.type
_entity_poly.pdbx_seq_one_letter_code
_entity_poly.pdbx_strand_id
1 'polypeptide(L)'
;MLSMTWGGLRSRDPSCSLDEGGVLAVGKNLPEDVTIKDMTIQDVFNSNLARAGRALVGISTWHIANETGIKRKDIRKFERGIIDLPEDQKEAIQAVLIDHGALFLPDSQAGGYGVRLKYSQQKSKQLDRWEGEGGQPAEDNT
;
A
#
# COMPACT_ATOMS: atom_id res chain seq x y z
N MET A 1 -14.54 -9.11 66.33
CA MET A 1 -13.88 -9.19 67.66
C MET A 1 -12.39 -9.22 67.42
N LEU A 2 -11.63 -8.25 67.96
CA LEU A 2 -10.16 -8.04 67.87
C LEU A 2 -9.50 -8.21 66.48
N SER A 3 -9.01 -7.15 65.84
CA SER A 3 -7.79 -6.37 66.16
C SER A 3 -6.49 -7.12 65.88
N MET A 4 -5.71 -6.62 64.91
CA MET A 4 -4.25 -6.65 64.93
C MET A 4 -3.70 -5.40 64.24
N THR A 5 -2.91 -4.62 64.98
CA THR A 5 -2.35 -3.32 64.59
C THR A 5 -0.85 -3.42 64.33
N TRP A 6 -0.37 -2.86 63.23
CA TRP A 6 1.01 -2.38 63.00
C TRP A 6 0.85 -1.06 62.22
N GLY A 7 1.42 0.09 62.59
CA GLY A 7 2.80 0.30 62.98
C GLY A 7 3.65 0.41 61.71
N GLY A 8 4.08 1.56 61.18
CA GLY A 8 4.13 2.92 61.72
C GLY A 8 5.60 3.39 61.77
N LEU A 9 5.90 4.55 61.17
CA LEU A 9 7.23 5.20 61.05
C LEU A 9 8.21 4.49 60.06
N ARG A 10 9.07 5.18 59.28
CA ARG A 10 9.45 6.62 59.21
C ARG A 10 9.64 7.04 57.74
N SER A 11 9.30 8.29 57.43
CA SER A 11 9.78 9.01 56.26
C SER A 11 11.26 9.43 56.42
N ARG A 12 11.98 9.49 55.29
CA ARG A 12 13.09 10.42 55.05
C ARG A 12 13.38 10.52 53.55
N ASP A 13 13.13 11.71 53.00
CA ASP A 13 13.34 12.06 51.60
C ASP A 13 14.82 12.48 51.35
N PRO A 14 15.23 13.10 50.22
CA PRO A 14 16.18 12.43 49.35
C PRO A 14 17.46 13.23 49.05
N SER A 15 18.59 12.55 48.79
CA SER A 15 19.75 13.22 48.17
C SER A 15 20.73 12.24 47.51
N CYS A 16 20.61 12.17 46.18
CA CYS A 16 21.67 12.14 45.18
C CYS A 16 23.09 11.66 45.58
N SER A 17 23.50 10.50 45.05
CA SER A 17 24.66 10.43 44.15
C SER A 17 24.60 9.16 43.29
N LEU A 18 25.14 9.26 42.06
CA LEU A 18 25.38 8.18 41.10
C LEU A 18 26.53 7.26 41.62
N ASP A 19 26.93 6.12 41.07
CA ASP A 19 26.60 5.34 39.85
C ASP A 19 26.81 3.82 40.22
N GLU A 20 26.72 2.77 39.39
CA GLU A 20 26.51 2.55 37.94
C GLU A 20 25.83 1.15 37.77
N GLY A 21 25.29 0.82 36.59
CA GLY A 21 25.31 -0.55 36.07
C GLY A 21 23.97 -1.27 35.94
N GLY A 22 23.55 -1.54 34.69
CA GLY A 22 22.74 -2.74 34.38
C GLY A 22 21.22 -2.58 34.26
N VAL A 23 20.73 -1.64 33.44
CA VAL A 23 19.32 -1.64 33.02
C VAL A 23 19.04 -2.81 32.07
N LEU A 24 18.20 -3.77 32.48
CA LEU A 24 17.53 -4.70 31.55
C LEU A 24 16.19 -5.22 32.12
N ALA A 25 15.28 -4.29 32.44
CA ALA A 25 13.91 -4.61 32.86
C ALA A 25 12.87 -3.68 32.20
N VAL A 26 12.57 -3.91 30.93
CA VAL A 26 11.23 -3.66 30.37
C VAL A 26 10.93 -4.77 29.37
N GLY A 27 10.16 -5.78 29.80
CA GLY A 27 9.41 -6.60 28.86
C GLY A 27 8.40 -5.68 28.18
N LYS A 28 8.71 -5.22 26.97
CA LYS A 28 7.80 -4.36 26.20
C LYS A 28 6.62 -5.23 25.79
N ASN A 29 5.47 -5.03 26.43
CA ASN A 29 4.19 -5.40 25.84
C ASN A 29 4.14 -4.70 24.48
N LEU A 30 4.29 -5.49 23.41
CA LEU A 30 3.96 -5.06 22.06
C LEU A 30 2.45 -4.75 22.08
N PRO A 31 2.02 -3.61 21.52
CA PRO A 31 0.63 -3.21 21.68
C PRO A 31 -0.27 -4.14 20.88
N GLU A 32 -1.17 -4.84 21.57
CA GLU A 32 -2.17 -5.74 20.98
C GLU A 32 -3.33 -4.96 20.31
N ASP A 33 -3.13 -3.69 19.95
CA ASP A 33 -4.16 -2.78 19.43
C ASP A 33 -4.20 -2.69 17.89
N VAL A 34 -3.16 -3.16 17.21
CA VAL A 34 -3.06 -3.16 15.73
C VAL A 34 -4.00 -4.21 15.11
N THR A 35 -4.23 -5.34 15.78
CA THR A 35 -4.84 -6.55 15.17
C THR A 35 -6.35 -6.53 15.00
N ILE A 36 -7.09 -5.56 15.54
CA ILE A 36 -8.56 -5.56 15.51
C ILE A 36 -9.15 -4.68 14.38
N LYS A 37 -8.41 -3.68 13.88
CA LYS A 37 -8.92 -2.77 12.84
C LYS A 37 -8.80 -3.33 11.42
N ASP A 38 -7.85 -4.23 11.19
CA ASP A 38 -7.56 -4.77 9.85
C ASP A 38 -8.41 -6.01 9.51
N MET A 39 -9.17 -6.53 10.47
CA MET A 39 -9.85 -7.84 10.39
C MET A 39 -11.03 -7.91 9.39
N THR A 40 -11.40 -6.79 8.75
CA THR A 40 -12.46 -6.73 7.72
C THR A 40 -11.98 -6.17 6.38
N ILE A 41 -10.68 -5.87 6.25
CA ILE A 41 -10.09 -5.20 5.10
C ILE A 41 -9.51 -6.27 4.17
N GLN A 42 -10.22 -6.60 3.10
CA GLN A 42 -9.74 -7.57 2.10
C GLN A 42 -9.05 -6.83 0.95
N ASP A 43 -7.74 -7.03 0.80
CA ASP A 43 -6.97 -6.54 -0.36
C ASP A 43 -7.33 -7.34 -1.61
N VAL A 44 -8.45 -6.97 -2.23
CA VAL A 44 -8.91 -7.55 -3.49
C VAL A 44 -8.12 -6.95 -4.64
N PHE A 45 -7.39 -7.77 -5.39
CA PHE A 45 -6.81 -7.40 -6.68
C PHE A 45 -7.32 -8.32 -7.80
N ASN A 46 -7.92 -7.75 -8.84
CA ASN A 46 -8.55 -8.51 -9.92
C ASN A 46 -8.42 -7.82 -11.29
N SER A 47 -8.87 -8.51 -12.34
CA SER A 47 -8.81 -8.07 -13.74
C SER A 47 -9.43 -6.69 -13.99
N ASN A 48 -10.54 -6.37 -13.32
CA ASN A 48 -11.22 -5.08 -13.44
C ASN A 48 -10.43 -3.97 -12.75
N LEU A 49 -9.88 -4.24 -11.57
CA LEU A 49 -9.02 -3.32 -10.82
C LEU A 49 -7.70 -3.04 -11.55
N ALA A 50 -7.05 -4.06 -12.10
CA ALA A 50 -5.85 -3.90 -12.90
C ALA A 50 -6.12 -3.00 -14.13
N ARG A 51 -7.23 -3.23 -14.84
CA ARG A 51 -7.65 -2.40 -15.97
C ARG A 51 -7.96 -0.96 -15.54
N ALA A 52 -8.69 -0.77 -14.44
CA ALA A 52 -9.05 0.55 -13.92
C ALA A 52 -7.83 1.35 -13.45
N GLY A 53 -6.95 0.72 -12.67
CA GLY A 53 -5.69 1.32 -12.22
C GLY A 53 -4.82 1.74 -13.39
N ARG A 54 -4.65 0.87 -14.40
CA ARG A 54 -3.89 1.22 -15.61
C ARG A 54 -4.50 2.38 -16.38
N ALA A 55 -5.84 2.46 -16.48
CA ALA A 55 -6.53 3.56 -17.13
C ALA A 55 -6.38 4.90 -16.38
N LEU A 56 -6.44 4.89 -15.05
CA LEU A 56 -6.25 6.09 -14.21
C LEU A 56 -4.81 6.61 -14.24
N VAL A 57 -3.83 5.70 -14.29
CA VAL A 57 -2.40 5.98 -14.28
C VAL A 57 -1.86 6.37 -15.66
N GLY A 58 -2.48 5.89 -16.75
CA GLY A 58 -2.11 6.25 -18.12
C GLY A 58 -0.95 5.45 -18.74
N ILE A 59 -0.47 4.38 -18.09
CA ILE A 59 0.62 3.54 -18.63
C ILE A 59 0.13 2.47 -19.62
N SER A 60 1.00 2.09 -20.56
CA SER A 60 0.71 1.06 -21.56
C SER A 60 0.94 -0.35 -21.01
N THR A 61 0.26 -1.35 -21.59
CA THR A 61 0.54 -2.78 -21.30
C THR A 61 1.93 -3.23 -21.74
N TRP A 62 2.65 -2.42 -22.53
CA TRP A 62 4.05 -2.70 -22.87
C TRP A 62 4.98 -2.24 -21.75
N HIS A 63 4.67 -1.11 -21.09
CA HIS A 63 5.42 -0.64 -19.94
C HIS A 63 5.38 -1.65 -18.78
N ILE A 64 4.19 -2.09 -18.38
CA ILE A 64 4.03 -3.10 -17.32
C ILE A 64 4.77 -4.41 -17.67
N ALA A 65 4.74 -4.83 -18.94
CA ALA A 65 5.45 -6.03 -19.39
C ALA A 65 6.98 -5.94 -19.25
N ASN A 66 7.55 -4.73 -19.39
CA ASN A 66 8.98 -4.51 -19.20
C ASN A 66 9.37 -4.52 -17.72
N GLU A 67 8.62 -3.79 -16.89
CA GLU A 67 8.90 -3.67 -15.45
C GLU A 67 8.72 -5.01 -14.71
N THR A 68 7.72 -5.81 -15.10
CA THR A 68 7.41 -7.11 -14.45
C THR A 68 8.04 -8.33 -15.12
N GLY A 69 8.56 -8.20 -16.35
CA GLY A 69 8.95 -9.33 -17.19
C GLY A 69 7.79 -10.22 -17.69
N ILE A 70 6.54 -9.93 -17.32
CA ILE A 70 5.37 -10.71 -17.71
C ILE A 70 5.04 -10.47 -19.19
N LYS A 71 4.75 -11.52 -19.94
CA LYS A 71 4.37 -11.43 -21.35
C LYS A 71 3.14 -10.51 -21.52
N ARG A 72 3.28 -9.41 -22.28
CA ARG A 72 2.19 -8.48 -22.63
C ARG A 72 0.89 -9.16 -23.10
N LYS A 73 0.99 -10.29 -23.80
CA LYS A 73 -0.18 -11.07 -24.26
C LYS A 73 -1.02 -11.58 -23.09
N ASP A 74 -0.38 -11.99 -22.00
CA ASP A 74 -1.02 -12.60 -20.85
C ASP A 74 -1.56 -11.51 -19.88
N ILE A 75 -0.84 -10.39 -19.69
CA ILE A 75 -1.39 -9.16 -19.06
C ILE A 75 -2.70 -8.73 -19.76
N ARG A 76 -2.73 -8.70 -21.11
CA ARG A 76 -3.93 -8.32 -21.87
C ARG A 76 -5.08 -9.33 -21.75
N LYS A 77 -4.79 -10.61 -21.55
CA LYS A 77 -5.82 -11.64 -21.28
C LYS A 77 -6.35 -11.51 -19.85
N PHE A 78 -5.48 -11.27 -18.89
CA PHE A 78 -5.81 -11.03 -17.49
C PHE A 78 -6.72 -9.79 -17.34
N GLU A 79 -6.32 -8.64 -17.88
CA GLU A 79 -7.17 -7.42 -17.92
C GLU A 79 -8.53 -7.64 -18.60
N ARG A 80 -8.68 -8.71 -19.40
CA ARG A 80 -9.93 -9.11 -20.07
C ARG A 80 -10.73 -10.18 -19.33
N GLY A 81 -10.22 -10.73 -18.22
CA GLY A 81 -10.83 -11.85 -17.51
C GLY A 81 -10.80 -13.18 -18.30
N ILE A 82 -9.90 -13.31 -19.27
CA ILE A 82 -9.77 -14.52 -20.12
C ILE A 82 -8.92 -15.59 -19.43
N ILE A 83 -7.93 -15.17 -18.64
CA ILE A 83 -7.10 -16.02 -17.79
C ILE A 83 -7.03 -15.37 -16.41
N ASP A 84 -6.79 -16.18 -15.38
CA ASP A 84 -6.20 -15.66 -14.14
C ASP A 84 -4.67 -15.78 -14.20
N LEU A 85 -3.98 -14.94 -13.43
CA LEU A 85 -2.53 -14.99 -13.25
C LEU A 85 -2.19 -15.61 -11.88
N PRO A 86 -0.99 -16.17 -11.69
CA PRO A 86 -0.53 -16.53 -10.35
C PRO A 86 -0.33 -15.26 -9.50
N GLU A 87 -0.37 -15.42 -8.18
CA GLU A 87 -0.48 -14.28 -7.25
C GLU A 87 0.77 -13.39 -7.25
N ASP A 88 1.96 -13.97 -7.40
CA ASP A 88 3.23 -13.27 -7.60
C ASP A 88 3.19 -12.28 -8.78
N GLN A 89 2.52 -12.67 -9.87
CA GLN A 89 2.35 -11.83 -11.05
C GLN A 89 1.27 -10.76 -10.87
N LYS A 90 0.24 -11.04 -10.06
CA LYS A 90 -0.76 -10.02 -9.67
C LYS A 90 -0.13 -8.95 -8.80
N GLU A 91 0.60 -9.35 -7.76
CA GLU A 91 1.36 -8.45 -6.87
C GLU A 91 2.35 -7.60 -7.66
N ALA A 92 3.11 -8.19 -8.59
CA ALA A 92 4.05 -7.45 -9.45
C ALA A 92 3.35 -6.38 -10.32
N ILE A 93 2.19 -6.70 -10.92
CA ILE A 93 1.39 -5.73 -11.70
C ILE A 93 0.81 -4.65 -10.77
N GLN A 94 0.34 -5.03 -9.58
CA GLN A 94 -0.22 -4.11 -8.60
C GLN A 94 0.82 -3.11 -8.09
N ALA A 95 2.04 -3.58 -7.78
CA ALA A 95 3.16 -2.76 -7.35
C ALA A 95 3.52 -1.69 -8.40
N VAL A 96 3.70 -2.09 -9.67
CA VAL A 96 3.95 -1.14 -10.77
C VAL A 96 2.84 -0.09 -10.88
N LEU A 97 1.56 -0.49 -10.75
CA LEU A 97 0.45 0.47 -10.77
C LEU A 97 0.50 1.43 -9.56
N ILE A 98 0.88 0.96 -8.37
CA ILE A 98 1.03 1.77 -7.16
C ILE A 98 2.16 2.79 -7.31
N ASP A 99 3.33 2.37 -7.81
CA ASP A 99 4.51 3.23 -7.99
C ASP A 99 4.21 4.41 -8.93
N HIS A 100 3.44 4.15 -10.00
CA HIS A 100 2.97 5.18 -10.92
C HIS A 100 1.76 6.00 -10.41
N GLY A 101 1.26 5.73 -9.20
CA GLY A 101 0.30 6.58 -8.48
C GLY A 101 -1.11 6.00 -8.29
N ALA A 102 -1.37 4.74 -8.64
CA ALA A 102 -2.61 4.09 -8.22
C ALA A 102 -2.62 3.89 -6.70
N LEU A 103 -3.82 3.95 -6.12
CA LEU A 103 -4.09 3.53 -4.75
C LEU A 103 -5.28 2.58 -4.81
N PHE A 104 -5.03 1.30 -4.56
CA PHE A 104 -6.10 0.31 -4.44
C PHE A 104 -6.81 0.53 -3.10
N LEU A 105 -8.14 0.58 -3.16
CA LEU A 105 -9.00 0.65 -2.00
C LEU A 105 -9.49 -0.78 -1.74
N PRO A 106 -9.14 -1.39 -0.59
CA PRO A 106 -9.58 -2.74 -0.24
C PRO A 106 -11.11 -2.80 -0.10
N ASP A 107 -11.65 -4.02 -0.14
CA ASP A 107 -13.07 -4.21 0.09
C ASP A 107 -13.42 -3.80 1.53
N SER A 108 -14.47 -3.00 1.66
CA SER A 108 -14.90 -2.43 2.93
C SER A 108 -16.42 -2.41 2.99
N GLN A 109 -16.94 -2.70 4.18
CA GLN A 109 -18.37 -2.90 4.42
C GLN A 109 -19.25 -1.66 4.15
N ALA A 110 -18.63 -0.50 3.92
CA ALA A 110 -19.30 0.77 3.63
C ALA A 110 -19.27 1.20 2.16
N GLY A 111 -18.52 0.53 1.27
CA GLY A 111 -18.30 1.06 -0.09
C GLY A 111 -17.74 0.13 -1.17
N GLY A 112 -17.44 -1.14 -0.87
CA GLY A 112 -16.80 -2.03 -1.84
C GLY A 112 -15.31 -1.71 -2.06
N TYR A 113 -14.67 -2.46 -2.95
CA TYR A 113 -13.29 -2.25 -3.40
C TYR A 113 -13.19 -1.30 -4.60
N GLY A 114 -12.05 -0.65 -4.82
CA GLY A 114 -11.87 0.30 -5.92
C GLY A 114 -10.43 0.75 -6.20
N VAL A 115 -10.27 1.73 -7.10
CA VAL A 115 -8.98 2.39 -7.34
C VAL A 115 -9.15 3.90 -7.30
N ARG A 116 -8.26 4.57 -6.58
CA ARG A 116 -8.11 6.03 -6.55
C ARG A 116 -6.78 6.42 -7.16
N LEU A 117 -6.73 7.53 -7.89
CA LEU A 117 -5.46 8.12 -8.30
C LEU A 117 -4.91 9.02 -7.19
N LYS A 118 -3.70 8.74 -6.72
CA LYS A 118 -2.92 9.64 -5.86
C LYS A 118 -2.09 10.53 -6.78
N TYR A 119 -2.00 11.83 -6.49
CA TYR A 119 -1.12 12.74 -7.22
C TYR A 119 0.34 12.41 -6.92
N SER A 120 0.92 11.50 -7.69
CA SER A 120 2.34 11.14 -7.67
C SER A 120 3.18 12.25 -8.30
N GLN A 121 4.36 12.51 -7.72
CA GLN A 121 5.37 13.43 -8.27
C GLN A 121 5.93 12.97 -9.64
N GLN A 122 5.59 11.76 -10.10
CA GLN A 122 5.88 11.33 -11.48
C GLN A 122 4.88 11.91 -12.51
N LYS A 123 3.67 12.33 -12.09
CA LYS A 123 2.63 12.77 -13.02
C LYS A 123 2.94 14.12 -13.67
N SER A 124 3.74 14.97 -13.01
CA SER A 124 4.29 16.21 -13.60
C SER A 124 5.16 15.91 -14.81
N LYS A 125 6.06 14.92 -14.74
CA LYS A 125 6.92 14.48 -15.86
C LYS A 125 6.16 13.86 -17.04
N GLN A 126 4.88 13.55 -16.88
CA GLN A 126 4.03 13.01 -17.94
C GLN A 126 3.33 14.11 -18.75
N LEU A 127 3.13 15.31 -18.18
CA LEU A 127 2.63 16.47 -18.92
C LEU A 127 3.62 16.85 -20.04
N ASP A 128 4.92 16.76 -19.77
CA ASP A 128 6.01 17.00 -20.73
C ASP A 128 6.05 16.03 -21.93
N ARG A 129 5.19 14.98 -21.96
CA ARG A 129 5.13 14.00 -23.07
C ARG A 129 3.88 14.10 -23.95
N TRP A 130 2.94 14.99 -23.66
CA TRP A 130 1.69 15.09 -24.41
C TRP A 130 1.83 15.81 -25.78
N GLU A 131 3.04 16.21 -26.17
CA GLU A 131 3.34 16.76 -27.50
C GLU A 131 3.65 15.67 -28.56
N GLY A 132 3.74 14.39 -28.17
CA GLY A 132 4.31 13.32 -29.01
C GLY A 132 3.36 12.40 -29.79
N GLU A 133 2.05 12.44 -29.53
CA GLU A 133 1.05 11.55 -30.20
C GLU A 133 0.02 12.32 -31.04
N GLY A 134 0.40 13.49 -31.54
CA GLY A 134 -0.17 14.03 -32.77
C GLY A 134 0.19 13.13 -33.95
N GLY A 135 -0.64 12.11 -34.21
CA GLY A 135 -0.49 11.26 -35.39
C GLY A 135 -0.40 12.10 -36.65
N GLN A 136 0.52 11.75 -37.56
CA GLN A 136 0.77 12.53 -38.77
C GLN A 136 -0.55 12.83 -39.49
N PRO A 137 -0.80 14.08 -39.92
CA PRO A 137 -1.88 14.35 -40.85
C PRO A 137 -1.68 13.46 -42.07
N ALA A 138 -2.70 12.71 -42.45
CA ALA A 138 -2.67 12.03 -43.75
C ALA A 138 -2.80 13.11 -44.83
N GLU A 139 -1.69 13.43 -45.48
CA GLU A 139 -1.67 14.39 -46.59
C GLU A 139 -2.06 13.68 -47.91
N ASP A 140 -2.88 14.40 -48.70
CA ASP A 140 -3.34 14.10 -50.06
C ASP A 140 -4.22 12.83 -50.28
N ASN A 141 -5.08 12.80 -51.32
CA ASN A 141 -5.02 13.55 -52.58
C ASN A 141 -6.37 14.15 -53.02
N THR A 142 -6.29 15.24 -53.80
CA THR A 142 -7.37 15.90 -54.56
C THR A 142 -8.05 15.01 -55.60
#